data_AF-E3S0H8-F1
#
_entry.id   AF-E3S0H8-F1
#
_cell.length_a   1.000
_cell.length_b   1.000
_cell.length_c   1.000
_cell.angle_alpha   90.00
_cell.angle_beta   90.00
_cell.angle_gamma   90.00
#
_symmetry.space_group_name_H-M   'P 1'
#
loop_
_entity.id
_entity.type
_entity.pdbx_description
1 polymer ?
#
loop_
_entity_poly.entity_id
_entity_poly.type
_entity_poly.pdbx_seq_one_letter_code
_entity_poly.pdbx_strand_id
1 'polypeptide(L)'
;MAFQDMKDKITPSHPNRETSPNRGSSVHQSIAIPKPCKPLRQWQQEQNINRDAQIKLTKLVHMRYQHPNLEEISTFLRDFGMTIAKQVDEKVWFKGYSDDQYVYYVQLGPKKFLGGTFEVASYAELEKAAKLRCAIGGIQELTDAPGGGSMVTLLDPEGFPINLLHGQTKKEPGPYPETLITNYENNKPRIARFQRFKPGPAAVHKLGHYGLCVTNFQQEMQWYTRTFNIVPTDFLYINTPDNPSQPRKDVAIFAHIDLGPTYTDHHTIFLSQNRSAHVHHSSFEVHDFDTQKLGHEWLAKKGYDSVWGVGRHILGSQLFDYWWDTTGFMIEHYADGDLVNEDTEVGWGEAGDESLAVWGPEVPGWFLEGVRPEERSVL
;
A
#
# COMPACT_ATOMS: atom_id res chain seq x y z
N MET A 1 -29.66 -10.91 -38.16
CA MET A 1 -29.60 -9.44 -38.17
C MET A 1 -28.69 -9.01 -37.02
N ALA A 2 -27.83 -8.04 -37.28
CA ALA A 2 -26.62 -7.75 -36.53
C ALA A 2 -26.87 -7.13 -35.14
N PHE A 3 -25.99 -7.44 -34.19
CA PHE A 3 -25.83 -6.77 -32.89
C PHE A 3 -25.23 -5.37 -33.06
N GLN A 4 -25.87 -4.52 -33.86
CA GLN A 4 -25.32 -3.19 -34.20
C GLN A 4 -26.26 -2.02 -33.96
N ASP A 5 -27.48 -2.25 -33.48
CA ASP A 5 -28.46 -1.20 -33.25
C ASP A 5 -28.93 -1.17 -31.79
N MET A 6 -28.15 -0.49 -30.96
CA MET A 6 -28.58 0.34 -29.81
C MET A 6 -27.31 0.86 -29.10
N LYS A 7 -26.53 1.70 -29.79
CA LYS A 7 -25.74 2.72 -29.10
C LYS A 7 -26.67 3.90 -28.87
N ASP A 8 -27.31 3.94 -27.71
CA ASP A 8 -27.97 5.15 -27.26
C ASP A 8 -26.95 6.29 -27.34
N LYS A 9 -27.29 7.31 -28.14
CA LYS A 9 -26.51 8.53 -28.22
C LYS A 9 -26.49 9.13 -26.82
N ILE A 10 -25.35 9.07 -26.14
CA ILE A 10 -25.09 9.87 -24.95
C ILE A 10 -24.95 11.32 -25.43
N THR A 11 -26.09 11.96 -25.67
CA THR A 11 -26.18 13.41 -25.72
C THR A 11 -27.17 13.77 -24.62
N PRO A 12 -26.71 14.25 -23.45
CA PRO A 12 -27.62 14.62 -22.38
C PRO A 12 -28.60 15.70 -22.85
N SER A 13 -29.79 15.71 -22.25
CA SER A 13 -30.95 16.55 -22.57
C SER A 13 -30.75 18.08 -22.55
N HIS A 14 -29.51 18.55 -22.34
CA HIS A 14 -29.10 19.95 -22.39
C HIS A 14 -27.83 20.09 -23.25
N PRO A 15 -27.96 20.38 -24.56
CA PRO A 15 -26.83 20.49 -25.49
C PRO A 15 -25.99 21.77 -25.31
N ASN A 16 -26.39 22.68 -24.42
CA ASN A 16 -25.71 23.92 -24.12
C ASN A 16 -25.24 23.92 -22.66
N ARG A 17 -24.22 23.09 -22.35
CA ARG A 17 -23.53 23.13 -21.06
C ARG A 17 -22.22 23.87 -21.25
N GLU A 18 -22.04 24.97 -20.54
CA GLU A 18 -20.71 25.56 -20.38
C GLU A 18 -19.84 24.54 -19.63
N THR A 19 -18.81 24.03 -20.29
CA THR A 19 -17.82 23.15 -19.67
C THR A 19 -16.66 24.00 -19.14
N SER A 20 -16.31 23.84 -17.87
CA SER A 20 -15.07 24.40 -17.34
C SER A 20 -13.88 23.48 -17.68
N PRO A 21 -12.69 24.04 -17.96
CA PRO A 21 -11.49 23.23 -18.13
C PRO A 21 -11.11 22.54 -16.81
N ASN A 22 -10.43 21.39 -16.91
CA ASN A 22 -9.89 20.67 -15.75
C ASN A 22 -8.90 21.57 -14.98
N ARG A 23 -8.89 21.45 -13.65
CA ARG A 23 -7.98 22.15 -12.74
C ARG A 23 -7.59 21.22 -11.59
N GLY A 24 -6.31 21.21 -11.25
CA GLY A 24 -5.78 20.57 -10.05
C GLY A 24 -5.12 21.60 -9.14
N SER A 25 -5.11 21.33 -7.84
CA SER A 25 -4.46 22.17 -6.83
C SER A 25 -4.12 21.33 -5.60
N SER A 26 -2.95 21.54 -5.00
CA SER A 26 -2.67 21.09 -3.64
C SER A 26 -3.52 21.92 -2.68
N VAL A 27 -4.41 21.27 -1.94
CA VAL A 27 -5.32 21.94 -0.99
C VAL A 27 -5.02 21.48 0.44
N HIS A 28 -5.35 22.33 1.41
CA HIS A 28 -5.19 22.00 2.83
C HIS A 28 -6.12 20.83 3.23
N GLN A 29 -5.73 20.01 4.20
CA GLN A 29 -6.49 18.84 4.66
C GLN A 29 -7.95 19.15 5.03
N SER A 30 -8.22 20.35 5.55
CA SER A 30 -9.59 20.82 5.88
C SER A 30 -10.53 20.94 4.68
N ILE A 31 -9.97 20.92 3.46
CA ILE A 31 -10.69 20.91 2.18
C ILE A 31 -10.65 19.50 1.57
N ALA A 32 -9.50 18.81 1.65
CA ALA A 32 -9.32 17.49 1.04
C ALA A 32 -10.08 16.37 1.74
N ILE A 33 -10.12 16.35 3.08
CA ILE A 33 -10.68 15.25 3.85
C ILE A 33 -12.21 15.26 3.75
N PRO A 34 -12.83 14.14 3.30
CA PRO A 34 -14.28 14.05 3.21
C PRO A 34 -14.98 14.27 4.56
N LYS A 35 -16.14 14.93 4.52
CA LYS A 35 -17.02 15.03 5.70
C LYS A 35 -18.00 13.85 5.73
N PRO A 36 -18.23 13.21 6.87
CA PRO A 36 -17.76 13.62 8.20
C PRO A 36 -16.29 13.31 8.45
N CYS A 37 -15.62 14.17 9.23
CA CYS A 37 -14.27 13.98 9.72
C CYS A 37 -14.21 14.26 11.23
N LYS A 38 -13.15 13.81 11.92
CA LYS A 38 -12.92 14.18 13.32
C LYS A 38 -11.43 14.16 13.71
N PRO A 39 -11.01 14.90 14.74
CA PRO A 39 -9.65 14.82 15.25
C PRO A 39 -9.26 13.40 15.67
N LEU A 40 -8.05 12.97 15.31
CA LEU A 40 -7.57 11.61 15.61
C LEU A 40 -7.62 11.27 17.11
N ARG A 41 -7.18 12.20 17.97
CA ARG A 41 -7.18 11.99 19.43
C ARG A 41 -8.58 11.82 20.00
N GLN A 42 -9.58 12.49 19.42
CA GLN A 42 -10.98 12.29 19.77
C GLN A 42 -11.44 10.88 19.36
N TRP A 43 -11.13 10.44 18.13
CA TRP A 43 -11.47 9.08 17.67
C TRP A 43 -10.88 8.00 18.61
N GLN A 44 -9.60 8.12 18.97
CA GLN A 44 -8.95 7.16 19.88
C GLN A 44 -9.62 7.11 21.26
N GLN A 45 -10.03 8.27 21.79
CA GLN A 45 -10.74 8.35 23.06
C GLN A 45 -12.10 7.64 22.99
N GLU A 46 -12.89 7.90 21.94
CA GLU A 46 -14.18 7.24 21.70
C GLU A 46 -14.03 5.72 21.55
N GLN A 47 -12.93 5.28 20.92
CA GLN A 47 -12.59 3.86 20.80
C GLN A 47 -11.97 3.27 22.08
N ASN A 48 -11.80 4.03 23.17
CA ASN A 48 -11.15 3.56 24.40
C ASN A 48 -9.77 2.93 24.14
N ILE A 49 -8.95 3.56 23.29
CA ILE A 49 -7.60 3.07 22.98
C ILE A 49 -6.63 3.53 24.07
N ASN A 50 -5.97 2.57 24.73
CA ASN A 50 -4.86 2.86 25.64
C ASN A 50 -3.55 2.91 24.86
N ARG A 51 -3.08 4.13 24.59
CA ARG A 51 -1.85 4.35 23.81
C ARG A 51 -0.61 3.80 24.49
N ASP A 52 -0.52 3.78 25.83
CA ASP A 52 0.65 3.26 26.53
C ASP A 52 0.72 1.72 26.46
N ALA A 53 -0.44 1.07 26.31
CA ALA A 53 -0.53 -0.37 26.13
C ALA A 53 -0.17 -0.84 24.71
N GLN A 54 -0.23 0.02 23.70
CA GLN A 54 0.14 -0.32 22.31
C GLN A 54 1.63 -0.61 22.17
N ILE A 55 1.96 -1.56 21.30
CA ILE A 55 3.31 -1.77 20.78
C ILE A 55 3.68 -0.60 19.87
N LYS A 56 4.88 -0.04 20.06
CA LYS A 56 5.35 1.13 19.31
C LYS A 56 6.11 0.72 18.05
N LEU A 57 5.42 0.80 16.92
CA LEU A 57 5.97 0.68 15.58
C LEU A 57 6.59 2.01 15.15
N THR A 58 7.62 1.93 14.31
CA THR A 58 8.29 3.10 13.72
C THR A 58 8.19 3.15 12.20
N LYS A 59 8.17 1.99 11.53
CA LYS A 59 8.19 1.88 10.07
C LYS A 59 7.76 0.49 9.60
N LEU A 60 7.14 0.38 8.42
CA LEU A 60 7.05 -0.88 7.68
C LEU A 60 8.30 -1.04 6.81
N VAL A 61 9.04 -2.13 6.98
CA VAL A 61 10.39 -2.28 6.39
C VAL A 61 10.44 -3.27 5.23
N HIS A 62 9.74 -4.41 5.33
CA HIS A 62 9.73 -5.39 4.25
C HIS A 62 8.52 -6.32 4.27
N MET A 63 8.20 -6.87 3.10
CA MET A 63 7.24 -7.95 2.95
C MET A 63 7.92 -9.33 2.95
N ARG A 64 7.22 -10.37 3.38
CA ARG A 64 7.71 -11.75 3.39
C ARG A 64 6.74 -12.67 2.65
N TYR A 65 7.24 -13.43 1.68
CA TYR A 65 6.45 -14.37 0.88
C TYR A 65 7.19 -15.68 0.62
N GLN A 66 6.42 -16.75 0.41
CA GLN A 66 6.92 -17.98 -0.21
C GLN A 66 6.52 -18.06 -1.67
N HIS A 67 7.44 -18.54 -2.49
CA HIS A 67 7.31 -18.70 -3.93
C HIS A 67 7.77 -20.10 -4.35
N PRO A 68 7.04 -20.80 -5.24
CA PRO A 68 7.38 -22.16 -5.63
C PRO A 68 8.56 -22.22 -6.62
N ASN A 69 8.87 -21.11 -7.29
CA ASN A 69 10.00 -20.99 -8.19
C ASN A 69 10.80 -19.71 -7.89
N LEU A 70 11.98 -19.87 -7.28
CA LEU A 70 12.87 -18.75 -6.94
C LEU A 70 13.38 -18.00 -8.17
N GLU A 71 13.63 -18.68 -9.29
CA GLU A 71 14.21 -18.07 -10.49
C GLU A 71 13.21 -17.14 -11.19
N GLU A 72 11.96 -17.60 -11.34
CA GLU A 72 10.87 -16.84 -11.94
C GLU A 72 10.58 -15.57 -11.11
N ILE A 73 10.34 -15.72 -9.81
CA ILE A 73 10.05 -14.57 -8.96
C ILE A 73 11.25 -13.62 -8.88
N SER A 74 12.48 -14.14 -8.82
CA SER A 74 13.68 -13.28 -8.80
C SER A 74 13.84 -12.47 -10.08
N THR A 75 13.44 -13.03 -11.23
CA THR A 75 13.46 -12.33 -12.51
C THR A 75 12.40 -11.24 -12.54
N PHE A 76 11.18 -11.56 -12.12
CA PHE A 76 10.11 -10.58 -11.99
C PHE A 76 10.50 -9.44 -11.06
N LEU A 77 10.98 -9.70 -9.83
CA LEU A 77 11.31 -8.65 -8.86
C LEU A 77 12.46 -7.75 -9.36
N ARG A 78 13.38 -8.26 -10.19
CA ARG A 78 14.39 -7.44 -10.86
C ARG A 78 13.80 -6.54 -11.95
N ASP A 79 12.92 -7.10 -12.77
CA ASP A 79 12.20 -6.34 -13.80
C ASP A 79 11.18 -5.37 -13.20
N PHE A 80 10.70 -5.62 -11.99
CA PHE A 80 9.90 -4.71 -11.17
C PHE A 80 10.73 -3.58 -10.56
N GLY A 81 12.06 -3.72 -10.50
CA GLY A 81 12.96 -2.65 -10.07
C GLY A 81 13.62 -2.82 -8.71
N MET A 82 13.64 -4.04 -8.17
CA MET A 82 14.43 -4.40 -7.00
C MET A 82 15.78 -5.03 -7.40
N THR A 83 16.71 -5.08 -6.46
CA THR A 83 18.00 -5.78 -6.63
C THR A 83 18.24 -6.78 -5.50
N ILE A 84 19.05 -7.81 -5.73
CA ILE A 84 19.36 -8.78 -4.67
C ILE A 84 20.31 -8.13 -3.64
N ALA A 85 19.89 -8.15 -2.38
CA ALA A 85 20.72 -7.80 -1.23
C ALA A 85 21.60 -8.97 -0.80
N LYS A 86 21.01 -10.16 -0.73
CA LYS A 86 21.68 -11.41 -0.37
C LYS A 86 20.85 -12.60 -0.85
N GLN A 87 21.50 -13.73 -1.07
CA GLN A 87 20.87 -15.02 -1.31
C GLN A 87 21.64 -16.07 -0.49
N VAL A 88 20.91 -16.89 0.27
CA VAL A 88 21.45 -17.99 1.07
C VAL A 88 20.46 -19.13 0.98
N ASP A 89 20.91 -20.30 0.52
CA ASP A 89 20.08 -21.49 0.35
C ASP A 89 18.78 -21.18 -0.41
N GLU A 90 17.65 -21.48 0.22
CA GLU A 90 16.29 -21.30 -0.28
C GLU A 90 15.70 -19.91 0.01
N LYS A 91 16.53 -18.93 0.40
CA LYS A 91 16.10 -17.58 0.80
C LYS A 91 16.78 -16.50 -0.03
N VAL A 92 16.02 -15.51 -0.47
CA VAL A 92 16.51 -14.35 -1.22
C VAL A 92 15.95 -13.06 -0.61
N TRP A 93 16.80 -12.08 -0.40
CA TRP A 93 16.44 -10.76 0.09
C TRP A 93 16.61 -9.74 -1.03
N PHE A 94 15.56 -8.98 -1.35
CA PHE A 94 15.55 -7.94 -2.37
C PHE A 94 15.47 -6.55 -1.75
N LYS A 95 16.26 -5.62 -2.26
CA LYS A 95 16.37 -4.24 -1.77
C LYS A 95 16.01 -3.22 -2.82
N GLY A 96 15.52 -2.09 -2.33
CA GLY A 96 15.47 -0.82 -3.06
C GLY A 96 16.72 0.03 -2.83
N TYR A 97 16.65 1.29 -3.28
CA TYR A 97 17.73 2.25 -3.12
C TYR A 97 17.68 3.07 -1.82
N SER A 98 16.66 2.91 -0.97
CA SER A 98 16.61 3.53 0.38
C SER A 98 17.71 2.99 1.32
N ASP A 99 17.68 3.41 2.59
CA ASP A 99 18.56 2.94 3.67
C ASP A 99 18.15 1.57 4.27
N ASP A 100 17.02 0.99 3.88
CA ASP A 100 16.58 -0.32 4.37
C ASP A 100 17.40 -1.46 3.75
N GLN A 101 17.76 -2.45 4.55
CA GLN A 101 18.58 -3.57 4.08
C GLN A 101 17.94 -4.36 2.94
N TYR A 102 16.62 -4.53 3.01
CA TYR A 102 15.78 -5.18 2.01
C TYR A 102 14.33 -4.79 2.24
N VAL A 103 13.52 -4.84 1.18
CA VAL A 103 12.09 -4.47 1.15
C VAL A 103 11.20 -5.67 0.82
N TYR A 104 11.78 -6.76 0.31
CA TYR A 104 11.04 -7.99 -0.02
C TYR A 104 11.91 -9.22 0.30
N TYR A 105 11.35 -10.14 1.08
CA TYR A 105 11.94 -11.44 1.41
C TYR A 105 11.19 -12.55 0.68
N VAL A 106 11.95 -13.38 -0.02
CA VAL A 106 11.47 -14.58 -0.71
C VAL A 106 12.03 -15.82 -0.02
N GLN A 107 11.17 -16.79 0.22
CA GLN A 107 11.57 -18.14 0.61
C GLN A 107 11.00 -19.17 -0.38
N LEU A 108 11.76 -20.18 -0.76
CA LEU A 108 11.25 -21.28 -1.58
C LEU A 108 10.15 -22.02 -0.81
N GLY A 109 9.05 -22.33 -1.49
CA GLY A 109 7.94 -23.12 -0.93
C GLY A 109 6.63 -22.87 -1.67
N PRO A 110 5.53 -23.53 -1.27
CA PRO A 110 4.20 -23.24 -1.81
C PRO A 110 3.84 -21.76 -1.66
N LYS A 111 3.07 -21.19 -2.60
CA LYS A 111 2.58 -19.79 -2.54
C LYS A 111 2.00 -19.51 -1.15
N LYS A 112 2.65 -18.60 -0.40
CA LYS A 112 2.20 -18.26 0.96
C LYS A 112 2.59 -16.85 1.35
N PHE A 113 1.64 -16.12 1.92
CA PHE A 113 1.90 -14.86 2.59
C PHE A 113 2.53 -15.14 3.96
N LEU A 114 3.70 -14.54 4.23
CA LEU A 114 4.42 -14.66 5.51
C LEU A 114 4.41 -13.35 6.31
N GLY A 115 3.67 -12.34 5.88
CA GLY A 115 3.40 -11.14 6.65
C GLY A 115 4.17 -9.91 6.20
N GLY A 116 3.63 -8.74 6.53
CA GLY A 116 4.38 -7.50 6.60
C GLY A 116 5.31 -7.48 7.81
N THR A 117 6.42 -6.75 7.72
CA THR A 117 7.39 -6.62 8.81
C THR A 117 7.56 -5.18 9.21
N PHE A 118 7.24 -4.88 10.46
CA PHE A 118 7.35 -3.55 11.05
C PHE A 118 8.57 -3.47 11.97
N GLU A 119 9.30 -2.37 11.87
CA GLU A 119 10.31 -1.98 12.85
C GLU A 119 9.62 -1.45 14.12
N VAL A 120 10.08 -1.89 15.29
CA VAL A 120 9.61 -1.42 16.59
C VAL A 120 10.61 -0.49 17.25
N ALA A 121 10.13 0.42 18.10
CA ALA A 121 10.92 1.50 18.68
C ALA A 121 12.03 1.03 19.63
N SER A 122 11.94 -0.18 20.19
CA SER A 122 12.96 -0.75 21.06
C SER A 122 12.86 -2.26 21.17
N TYR A 123 13.92 -2.91 21.66
CA TYR A 123 13.87 -4.34 21.96
C TYR A 123 12.79 -4.70 23.01
N ALA A 124 12.50 -3.78 23.95
CA ALA A 124 11.44 -3.98 24.94
C ALA A 124 10.04 -4.07 24.29
N GLU A 125 9.83 -3.44 23.14
CA GLU A 125 8.60 -3.60 22.35
C GLU A 125 8.49 -5.00 21.75
N LEU A 126 9.60 -5.64 21.36
CA LEU A 126 9.60 -7.07 20.98
C LEU A 126 9.26 -7.96 22.18
N GLU A 127 9.82 -7.69 23.35
CA GLU A 127 9.52 -8.46 24.57
C GLU A 127 8.05 -8.30 24.99
N LYS A 128 7.49 -7.09 24.82
CA LYS A 128 6.07 -6.81 25.03
C LYS A 128 5.21 -7.63 24.06
N ALA A 129 5.57 -7.63 22.77
CA ALA A 129 4.88 -8.41 21.76
C ALA A 129 4.96 -9.92 21.99
N ALA A 130 6.13 -10.44 22.35
CA ALA A 130 6.35 -11.86 22.59
C ALA A 130 5.54 -12.44 23.78
N LYS A 131 5.02 -11.57 24.66
CA LYS A 131 4.14 -11.96 25.77
C LYS A 131 2.67 -12.07 25.35
N LEU A 132 2.30 -11.61 24.17
CA LEU A 132 0.93 -11.74 23.65
C LEU A 132 0.62 -13.19 23.32
N ARG A 133 -0.62 -13.62 23.58
CA ARG A 133 -1.06 -15.01 23.31
C ARG A 133 -0.99 -15.39 21.84
N CYS A 134 -1.06 -14.41 20.94
CA CYS A 134 -0.95 -14.62 19.51
C CYS A 134 0.50 -14.59 18.98
N ALA A 135 1.50 -14.40 19.85
CA ALA A 135 2.89 -14.53 19.45
C ALA A 135 3.26 -15.99 19.17
N ILE A 136 3.97 -16.23 18.07
CA ILE A 136 4.42 -17.55 17.65
C ILE A 136 5.95 -17.59 17.57
N GLY A 137 6.54 -18.72 17.96
CA GLY A 137 7.98 -18.96 17.83
C GLY A 137 8.89 -18.14 18.76
N GLY A 138 8.36 -17.20 19.55
CA GLY A 138 9.17 -16.32 20.41
C GLY A 138 10.03 -15.34 19.60
N ILE A 139 10.95 -14.64 20.28
CA ILE A 139 11.92 -13.76 19.62
C ILE A 139 13.03 -14.61 18.99
N GLN A 140 13.26 -14.42 17.70
CA GLN A 140 14.27 -15.13 16.90
C GLN A 140 15.34 -14.15 16.39
N GLU A 141 16.61 -14.54 16.45
CA GLU A 141 17.68 -13.78 15.81
C GLU A 141 17.72 -14.03 14.31
N LEU A 142 17.86 -12.95 13.52
CA LEU A 142 17.94 -13.02 12.07
C LEU A 142 19.38 -13.18 11.59
N THR A 143 20.00 -14.33 11.86
CA THR A 143 21.42 -14.58 11.55
C THR A 143 21.75 -14.50 10.06
N ASP A 144 20.82 -14.92 9.20
CA ASP A 144 21.04 -14.93 7.74
C ASP A 144 20.71 -13.59 7.09
N ALA A 145 19.82 -12.80 7.69
CA ALA A 145 19.26 -11.62 7.05
C ALA A 145 20.30 -10.48 6.97
N PRO A 146 20.38 -9.74 5.86
CA PRO A 146 21.21 -8.54 5.77
C PRO A 146 20.88 -7.55 6.90
N GLY A 147 21.91 -7.07 7.58
CA GLY A 147 21.81 -6.19 8.74
C GLY A 147 21.32 -6.84 10.03
N GLY A 148 21.02 -8.14 10.05
CA GLY A 148 20.64 -8.89 11.24
C GLY A 148 19.36 -8.39 11.90
N GLY A 149 19.38 -8.36 13.24
CA GLY A 149 18.26 -7.97 14.10
C GLY A 149 17.55 -9.15 14.75
N SER A 150 16.52 -8.86 15.52
CA SER A 150 15.67 -9.83 16.20
C SER A 150 14.22 -9.62 15.79
N MET A 151 13.48 -10.72 15.62
CA MET A 151 12.13 -10.68 15.09
C MET A 151 11.19 -11.57 15.92
N VAL A 152 9.96 -11.12 16.14
CA VAL A 152 8.86 -11.96 16.64
C VAL A 152 7.68 -11.85 15.68
N THR A 153 6.95 -12.95 15.48
CA THR A 153 5.76 -12.97 14.65
C THR A 153 4.52 -13.07 15.54
N LEU A 154 3.53 -12.23 15.29
CA LEU A 154 2.19 -12.29 15.85
C LEU A 154 1.22 -12.81 14.79
N LEU A 155 0.17 -13.48 15.22
CA LEU A 155 -1.00 -13.75 14.38
C LEU A 155 -2.10 -12.75 14.72
N ASP A 156 -2.68 -12.13 13.71
CA ASP A 156 -3.92 -11.36 13.89
C ASP A 156 -5.13 -12.31 14.10
N PRO A 157 -6.33 -11.78 14.41
CA PRO A 157 -7.52 -12.60 14.66
C PRO A 157 -7.89 -13.56 13.53
N GLU A 158 -7.61 -13.23 12.27
CA GLU A 158 -7.82 -14.10 11.10
C GLU A 158 -6.61 -15.00 10.78
N GLY A 159 -5.52 -14.89 11.55
CA GLY A 159 -4.35 -15.75 11.45
C GLY A 159 -3.30 -15.27 10.46
N PHE A 160 -3.39 -14.01 10.00
CA PHE A 160 -2.31 -13.43 9.21
C PHE A 160 -1.08 -13.19 10.07
N PRO A 161 0.12 -13.57 9.57
CA PRO A 161 1.36 -13.24 10.24
C PRO A 161 1.67 -11.75 10.14
N ILE A 162 2.06 -11.15 11.26
CA ILE A 162 2.68 -9.83 11.35
C ILE A 162 4.01 -9.96 12.06
N ASN A 163 5.05 -9.46 11.42
CA ASN A 163 6.40 -9.58 11.94
C ASN A 163 6.83 -8.25 12.56
N LEU A 164 7.46 -8.31 13.72
CA LEU A 164 8.01 -7.16 14.44
C LEU A 164 9.52 -7.34 14.54
N LEU A 165 10.27 -6.33 14.12
CA LEU A 165 11.72 -6.34 13.98
C LEU A 165 12.34 -5.24 14.83
N HIS A 166 13.46 -5.55 15.49
CA HIS A 166 14.33 -4.54 16.11
C HIS A 166 15.80 -4.86 15.87
N GLY A 167 16.64 -3.83 15.79
CA GLY A 167 18.10 -3.97 15.77
C GLY A 167 18.70 -4.37 14.41
N GLN A 168 17.93 -4.29 13.33
CA GLN A 168 18.48 -4.42 11.97
C GLN A 168 19.27 -3.15 11.62
N THR A 169 20.53 -3.30 11.24
CA THR A 169 21.36 -2.15 10.85
C THR A 169 20.89 -1.58 9.51
N LYS A 170 20.89 -0.25 9.35
CA LYS A 170 20.64 0.39 8.05
C LYS A 170 21.83 0.19 7.11
N LYS A 171 21.58 0.19 5.80
CA LYS A 171 22.63 0.24 4.77
C LYS A 171 22.83 1.67 4.31
N GLU A 172 23.97 1.94 3.68
CA GLU A 172 24.14 3.18 2.93
C GLU A 172 23.12 3.22 1.77
N PRO A 173 22.33 4.31 1.64
CA PRO A 173 21.45 4.51 0.49
C PRO A 173 22.20 4.44 -0.83
N GLY A 174 21.49 4.01 -1.88
CA GLY A 174 21.98 4.13 -3.24
C GLY A 174 21.96 5.59 -3.72
N PRO A 175 22.50 5.88 -4.93
CA PRO A 175 22.33 7.19 -5.52
C PRO A 175 20.85 7.47 -5.78
N TYR A 176 20.36 8.61 -5.27
CA TYR A 176 19.01 9.07 -5.56
C TYR A 176 18.91 9.52 -7.03
N PRO A 177 17.82 9.18 -7.74
CA PRO A 177 17.60 9.72 -9.08
C PRO A 177 17.46 11.25 -9.03
N GLU A 178 17.81 11.91 -10.13
CA GLU A 178 17.73 13.37 -10.23
C GLU A 178 16.27 13.84 -10.23
N THR A 179 15.94 14.88 -9.45
CA THR A 179 14.62 15.53 -9.52
C THR A 179 14.54 16.35 -10.81
N LEU A 180 13.62 15.97 -11.70
CA LEU A 180 13.48 16.62 -12.99
C LEU A 180 12.84 18.01 -12.87
N ILE A 181 13.37 18.98 -13.63
CA ILE A 181 12.80 20.33 -13.73
C ILE A 181 11.71 20.36 -14.81
N THR A 182 10.48 20.69 -14.42
CA THR A 182 9.34 20.82 -15.35
C THR A 182 9.22 22.23 -15.91
N ASN A 183 8.88 22.35 -17.20
CA ASN A 183 8.55 23.62 -17.83
C ASN A 183 7.03 23.79 -17.85
N TYR A 184 6.53 24.93 -17.39
CA TYR A 184 5.14 25.37 -17.48
C TYR A 184 4.97 26.47 -18.53
N GLU A 185 3.74 26.85 -18.86
CA GLU A 185 3.39 27.77 -19.96
C GLU A 185 4.21 29.08 -19.88
N ASN A 186 4.26 29.67 -18.68
CA ASN A 186 4.91 30.95 -18.42
C ASN A 186 6.26 30.81 -17.68
N ASN A 187 6.65 29.60 -17.26
CA ASN A 187 7.90 29.36 -16.55
C ASN A 187 8.66 28.19 -17.21
N LYS A 188 9.66 28.51 -18.03
CA LYS A 188 10.42 27.53 -18.82
C LYS A 188 11.91 27.54 -18.48
N PRO A 189 12.31 27.13 -17.26
CA PRO A 189 13.70 27.20 -16.81
C PRO A 189 14.66 26.30 -17.60
N ARG A 190 14.16 25.25 -18.29
CA ARG A 190 15.00 24.40 -19.14
C ARG A 190 15.28 25.07 -20.48
N ILE A 191 16.38 25.82 -20.56
CA ILE A 191 16.89 26.46 -21.79
C ILE A 191 17.98 25.60 -22.41
N ALA A 192 17.78 25.10 -23.64
CA ALA A 192 18.71 24.19 -24.32
C ALA A 192 19.17 23.00 -23.43
N ARG A 193 18.23 22.51 -22.61
CA ARG A 193 18.38 21.35 -21.72
C ARG A 193 17.18 20.44 -21.97
N PHE A 194 17.44 19.17 -22.21
CA PHE A 194 16.41 18.22 -22.64
C PHE A 194 16.32 17.07 -21.63
N GLN A 195 15.11 16.66 -21.27
CA GLN A 195 14.91 15.40 -20.55
C GLN A 195 15.17 14.23 -21.51
N ARG A 196 15.98 13.28 -21.05
CA ARG A 196 16.30 12.03 -21.75
C ARG A 196 16.26 10.93 -20.71
N PHE A 197 15.53 9.87 -21.02
CA PHE A 197 15.36 8.74 -20.13
C PHE A 197 16.14 7.55 -20.67
N LYS A 198 16.69 6.75 -19.77
CA LYS A 198 17.24 5.43 -20.10
C LYS A 198 16.16 4.40 -19.81
N PRO A 199 15.66 3.64 -20.80
CA PRO A 199 14.68 2.59 -20.56
C PRO A 199 15.20 1.56 -19.56
N GLY A 200 14.32 1.11 -18.67
CA GLY A 200 14.63 0.14 -17.63
C GLY A 200 13.50 0.02 -16.61
N PRO A 201 13.66 -0.85 -15.61
CA PRO A 201 12.69 -0.99 -14.54
C PRO A 201 12.60 0.28 -13.70
N ALA A 202 11.42 0.58 -13.14
CA ALA A 202 11.26 1.65 -12.18
C ALA A 202 11.91 1.25 -10.86
N ALA A 203 13.08 1.83 -10.56
CA ALA A 203 13.83 1.45 -9.36
C ALA A 203 13.00 1.71 -8.09
N VAL A 204 12.88 0.68 -7.25
CA VAL A 204 12.16 0.76 -5.99
C VAL A 204 12.99 1.52 -4.96
N HIS A 205 12.38 2.51 -4.32
CA HIS A 205 12.95 3.24 -3.19
C HIS A 205 12.79 2.44 -1.90
N LYS A 206 11.56 2.35 -1.39
CA LYS A 206 11.17 1.69 -0.14
C LYS A 206 9.84 0.95 -0.28
N LEU A 207 9.51 0.10 0.69
CA LEU A 207 8.15 -0.38 0.91
C LEU A 207 7.33 0.74 1.57
N GLY A 208 6.13 1.01 1.05
CA GLY A 208 5.21 2.01 1.59
C GLY A 208 4.15 1.38 2.47
N HIS A 209 3.36 0.49 1.87
CA HIS A 209 2.25 -0.16 2.53
C HIS A 209 1.98 -1.56 1.99
N TYR A 210 1.09 -2.27 2.67
CA TYR A 210 0.41 -3.44 2.14
C TYR A 210 -1.04 -3.42 2.62
N GLY A 211 -1.86 -4.33 2.13
CA GLY A 211 -3.13 -4.54 2.80
C GLY A 211 -3.76 -5.88 2.61
N LEU A 212 -4.87 -6.03 3.30
CA LEU A 212 -5.52 -7.31 3.55
C LEU A 212 -7.01 -7.21 3.20
N CYS A 213 -7.48 -8.25 2.52
CA CYS A 213 -8.88 -8.59 2.48
C CYS A 213 -9.19 -9.39 3.75
N VAL A 214 -10.21 -8.97 4.51
CA VAL A 214 -10.56 -9.57 5.81
C VAL A 214 -12.06 -9.89 5.88
N THR A 215 -12.43 -10.95 6.57
CA THR A 215 -13.83 -11.38 6.71
C THR A 215 -14.56 -10.74 7.88
N ASN A 216 -13.84 -10.24 8.88
CA ASN A 216 -14.38 -9.53 10.03
C ASN A 216 -13.63 -8.20 10.24
N PHE A 217 -13.93 -7.23 9.38
CA PHE A 217 -13.27 -5.92 9.37
C PHE A 217 -13.24 -5.24 10.73
N GLN A 218 -14.34 -5.30 11.49
CA GLN A 218 -14.42 -4.64 12.79
C GLN A 218 -13.46 -5.25 13.81
N GLN A 219 -13.34 -6.58 13.84
CA GLN A 219 -12.43 -7.29 14.74
C GLN A 219 -10.97 -6.99 14.38
N GLU A 220 -10.66 -7.03 13.08
CA GLU A 220 -9.31 -6.74 12.59
C GLU A 220 -8.92 -5.29 12.88
N MET A 221 -9.72 -4.32 12.45
CA MET A 221 -9.47 -2.90 12.73
C MET A 221 -9.21 -2.66 14.22
N GLN A 222 -10.05 -3.20 15.11
CA GLN A 222 -9.86 -3.05 16.55
C GLN A 222 -8.56 -3.69 17.03
N TRP A 223 -8.19 -4.86 16.52
CA TRP A 223 -6.95 -5.52 16.92
C TRP A 223 -5.73 -4.72 16.48
N TYR A 224 -5.66 -4.26 15.23
CA TYR A 224 -4.54 -3.45 14.73
C TYR A 224 -4.41 -2.13 15.51
N THR A 225 -5.50 -1.39 15.72
CA THR A 225 -5.46 -0.07 16.35
C THR A 225 -5.35 -0.11 17.87
N ARG A 226 -5.65 -1.25 18.52
CA ARG A 226 -5.44 -1.43 19.97
C ARG A 226 -4.10 -2.07 20.29
N THR A 227 -3.59 -2.93 19.41
CA THR A 227 -2.33 -3.65 19.61
C THR A 227 -1.13 -2.78 19.26
N PHE A 228 -1.24 -1.95 18.21
CA PHE A 228 -0.16 -1.10 17.71
C PHE A 228 -0.57 0.36 17.72
N ASN A 229 0.41 1.27 17.65
CA ASN A 229 0.19 2.68 17.34
C ASN A 229 -0.20 2.91 15.86
N ILE A 230 -1.03 2.03 15.29
CA ILE A 230 -1.64 2.21 13.97
C ILE A 230 -2.95 2.97 14.17
N VAL A 231 -3.19 3.96 13.32
CA VAL A 231 -4.32 4.87 13.41
C VAL A 231 -4.95 5.11 12.04
N PRO A 232 -6.26 5.32 11.97
CA PRO A 232 -6.93 5.60 10.71
C PRO A 232 -6.51 6.97 10.17
N THR A 233 -6.26 7.03 8.87
CA THR A 233 -6.29 8.25 8.08
C THR A 233 -7.69 8.41 7.48
N ASP A 234 -8.19 7.36 6.84
CA ASP A 234 -9.53 7.31 6.27
C ASP A 234 -10.24 6.01 6.61
N PHE A 235 -11.56 6.12 6.75
CA PHE A 235 -12.49 5.02 6.65
C PHE A 235 -13.30 5.10 5.37
N LEU A 236 -13.62 3.95 4.80
CA LEU A 236 -14.68 3.82 3.81
C LEU A 236 -15.88 3.10 4.42
N TYR A 237 -17.08 3.62 4.15
CA TYR A 237 -18.33 3.05 4.64
C TYR A 237 -19.28 2.70 3.51
N ILE A 238 -20.18 1.75 3.77
CA ILE A 238 -21.39 1.53 2.98
C ILE A 238 -22.62 2.00 3.76
N ASN A 239 -23.64 2.46 3.03
CA ASN A 239 -24.93 2.75 3.61
C ASN A 239 -25.69 1.44 3.89
N THR A 240 -26.32 1.35 5.06
CA THR A 240 -27.08 0.18 5.50
C THR A 240 -28.53 0.58 5.78
N PRO A 241 -29.32 0.89 4.73
CA PRO A 241 -30.67 1.43 4.87
C PRO A 241 -31.61 0.46 5.60
N ASP A 242 -31.37 -0.84 5.48
CA ASP A 242 -32.16 -1.90 6.12
C ASP A 242 -31.85 -2.08 7.61
N ASN A 243 -30.85 -1.37 8.16
CA ASN A 243 -30.54 -1.34 9.59
C ASN A 243 -30.59 0.10 10.12
N PRO A 244 -31.78 0.62 10.50
CA PRO A 244 -31.92 2.00 10.98
C PRO A 244 -31.09 2.33 12.23
N SER A 245 -30.72 1.32 13.03
CA SER A 245 -29.89 1.50 14.23
C SER A 245 -28.40 1.73 13.91
N GLN A 246 -27.97 1.33 12.72
CA GLN A 246 -26.62 1.51 12.21
C GLN A 246 -26.74 1.88 10.72
N PRO A 247 -26.99 3.16 10.39
CA PRO A 247 -27.26 3.59 9.01
C PRO A 247 -26.02 3.56 8.11
N ARG A 248 -24.83 3.42 8.70
CA ARG A 248 -23.55 3.26 8.01
C ARG A 248 -22.74 2.15 8.66
N LYS A 249 -22.03 1.39 7.84
CA LYS A 249 -21.08 0.37 8.27
C LYS A 249 -19.73 0.63 7.62
N ASP A 250 -18.70 0.83 8.44
CA ASP A 250 -17.32 0.92 7.96
C ASP A 250 -16.91 -0.45 7.40
N VAL A 251 -16.29 -0.43 6.22
CA VAL A 251 -15.89 -1.62 5.46
C VAL A 251 -14.43 -1.58 5.03
N ALA A 252 -13.77 -0.42 5.06
CA ALA A 252 -12.33 -0.36 4.84
C ALA A 252 -11.68 0.74 5.70
N ILE A 253 -10.39 0.58 5.94
CA ILE A 253 -9.54 1.55 6.65
C ILE A 253 -8.24 1.72 5.86
N PHE A 254 -7.79 2.96 5.70
CA PHE A 254 -6.44 3.32 5.32
C PHE A 254 -5.78 3.88 6.57
N ALA A 255 -4.68 3.28 7.03
CA ALA A 255 -4.11 3.58 8.33
C ALA A 255 -2.59 3.79 8.28
N HIS A 256 -2.12 4.78 9.05
CA HIS A 256 -0.71 5.14 9.20
C HIS A 256 -0.19 4.78 10.61
N ILE A 257 1.12 4.89 10.80
CA ILE A 257 1.76 4.73 12.11
C ILE A 257 1.78 6.10 12.80
N ASP A 258 1.17 6.20 13.98
CA ASP A 258 1.20 7.40 14.82
C ASP A 258 2.58 7.57 15.46
N LEU A 259 3.38 8.46 14.86
CA LEU A 259 4.69 8.92 15.36
C LEU A 259 4.58 10.30 16.04
N GLY A 260 3.39 10.69 16.49
CA GLY A 260 3.11 12.01 17.05
C GLY A 260 3.22 13.10 15.97
N PRO A 261 4.07 14.13 16.17
CA PRO A 261 4.15 15.25 15.24
C PRO A 261 4.91 14.92 13.95
N THR A 262 5.61 13.78 13.90
CA THR A 262 6.38 13.35 12.72
C THR A 262 5.45 12.87 11.62
N TYR A 263 5.66 13.41 10.41
CA TYR A 263 4.90 13.01 9.23
C TYR A 263 5.29 11.61 8.74
N THR A 264 4.28 10.85 8.32
CA THR A 264 4.39 9.51 7.73
C THR A 264 3.57 9.42 6.46
N ASP A 265 3.82 8.41 5.62
CA ASP A 265 2.98 8.13 4.45
C ASP A 265 1.51 8.02 4.88
N HIS A 266 0.61 8.53 4.03
CA HIS A 266 -0.85 8.51 4.21
C HIS A 266 -1.38 7.21 4.80
N HIS A 267 -0.82 6.08 4.40
CA HIS A 267 -1.07 4.80 5.02
C HIS A 267 0.15 3.90 4.88
N THR A 268 0.28 3.00 5.85
CA THR A 268 1.24 1.90 5.89
C THR A 268 0.52 0.55 5.87
N ILE A 269 -0.77 0.52 6.23
CA ILE A 269 -1.62 -0.64 6.08
C ILE A 269 -3.03 -0.22 5.64
N PHE A 270 -3.67 -1.02 4.79
CA PHE A 270 -5.11 -0.93 4.58
C PHE A 270 -5.79 -2.27 4.83
N LEU A 271 -7.02 -2.24 5.32
CA LEU A 271 -7.87 -3.42 5.49
C LEU A 271 -9.18 -3.17 4.77
N SER A 272 -9.70 -4.19 4.09
CA SER A 272 -10.98 -4.13 3.40
C SER A 272 -11.82 -5.38 3.68
N GLN A 273 -13.08 -5.17 4.06
CA GLN A 273 -14.06 -6.22 4.25
C GLN A 273 -14.27 -7.01 2.94
N ASN A 274 -14.11 -8.32 3.01
CA ASN A 274 -14.28 -9.21 1.87
C ASN A 274 -14.97 -10.52 2.28
N ARG A 275 -15.24 -11.39 1.31
CA ARG A 275 -15.80 -12.74 1.48
C ARG A 275 -14.77 -13.75 1.95
N SER A 276 -13.50 -13.52 1.62
CA SER A 276 -12.37 -14.35 2.00
C SER A 276 -11.26 -13.52 2.63
N ALA A 277 -10.43 -14.17 3.44
CA ALA A 277 -9.27 -13.58 4.08
C ALA A 277 -8.00 -13.89 3.28
N HIS A 278 -7.36 -12.86 2.71
CA HIS A 278 -6.07 -12.99 2.02
C HIS A 278 -5.33 -11.64 1.93
N VAL A 279 -4.04 -11.67 1.62
CA VAL A 279 -3.29 -10.45 1.29
C VAL A 279 -3.82 -9.86 -0.01
N HIS A 280 -4.13 -8.56 -0.02
CA HIS A 280 -4.58 -7.88 -1.22
C HIS A 280 -3.40 -7.46 -2.09
N HIS A 281 -2.50 -6.62 -1.59
CA HIS A 281 -1.30 -6.19 -2.32
C HIS A 281 -0.18 -5.70 -1.39
N SER A 282 1.02 -5.53 -1.95
CA SER A 282 2.12 -4.78 -1.34
C SER A 282 2.64 -3.71 -2.30
N SER A 283 2.97 -2.53 -1.77
CA SER A 283 3.18 -1.32 -2.55
C SER A 283 4.53 -0.65 -2.30
N PHE A 284 5.24 -0.35 -3.36
CA PHE A 284 6.65 0.06 -3.36
C PHE A 284 6.82 1.42 -4.02
N GLU A 285 7.49 2.33 -3.32
CA GLU A 285 7.66 3.70 -3.77
C GLU A 285 8.68 3.78 -4.91
N VAL A 286 8.38 4.56 -5.94
CA VAL A 286 9.31 4.90 -7.03
C VAL A 286 9.45 6.41 -7.13
N HIS A 287 10.46 6.87 -7.87
CA HIS A 287 10.95 8.25 -7.80
C HIS A 287 9.93 9.33 -8.20
N ASP A 288 9.28 9.18 -9.35
CA ASP A 288 8.36 10.17 -9.89
C ASP A 288 7.42 9.57 -10.94
N PHE A 289 6.51 10.39 -11.46
CA PHE A 289 5.53 10.00 -12.46
C PHE A 289 6.15 9.46 -13.76
N ASP A 290 7.21 10.11 -14.27
CA ASP A 290 7.87 9.66 -15.49
C ASP A 290 8.52 8.29 -15.28
N THR A 291 9.18 8.09 -14.13
CA THR A 291 9.77 6.81 -13.73
C THR A 291 8.71 5.72 -13.63
N GLN A 292 7.59 5.99 -12.97
CA GLN A 292 6.48 5.03 -12.85
C GLN A 292 5.90 4.69 -14.22
N LYS A 293 5.68 5.68 -15.10
CA LYS A 293 5.12 5.43 -16.44
C LYS A 293 6.08 4.63 -17.32
N LEU A 294 7.38 4.90 -17.24
CA LEU A 294 8.39 4.12 -17.96
C LEU A 294 8.52 2.70 -17.40
N GLY A 295 8.39 2.52 -16.09
CA GLY A 295 8.30 1.21 -15.44
C GLY A 295 7.11 0.39 -15.93
N HIS A 296 5.94 1.02 -16.01
CA HIS A 296 4.74 0.40 -16.59
C HIS A 296 5.00 -0.11 -18.02
N GLU A 297 5.56 0.74 -18.90
CA GLU A 297 5.88 0.33 -20.26
C GLU A 297 6.93 -0.78 -20.32
N TRP A 298 7.90 -0.76 -19.41
CA TRP A 298 8.94 -1.79 -19.30
C TRP A 298 8.31 -3.15 -18.97
N LEU A 299 7.46 -3.21 -17.94
CA LEU A 299 6.77 -4.43 -17.53
C LEU A 299 5.81 -4.94 -18.63
N ALA A 300 5.06 -4.03 -19.25
CA ALA A 300 4.18 -4.38 -20.37
C ALA A 300 4.96 -5.00 -21.56
N LYS A 301 6.11 -4.42 -21.94
CA LYS A 301 6.97 -4.95 -23.01
C LYS A 301 7.57 -6.33 -22.68
N LYS A 302 7.74 -6.64 -21.39
CA LYS A 302 8.16 -7.97 -20.93
C LYS A 302 7.02 -8.98 -20.89
N GLY A 303 5.77 -8.54 -21.09
CA GLY A 303 4.60 -9.42 -21.11
C GLY A 303 4.09 -9.80 -19.72
N TYR A 304 4.35 -8.99 -18.70
CA TYR A 304 3.74 -9.19 -17.38
C TYR A 304 2.26 -8.78 -17.38
N ASP A 305 1.51 -9.32 -16.43
CA ASP A 305 0.06 -9.09 -16.31
C ASP A 305 -0.21 -7.82 -15.49
N SER A 306 -0.71 -6.77 -16.15
CA SER A 306 -1.17 -5.55 -15.46
C SER A 306 -2.53 -5.82 -14.79
N VAL A 307 -2.71 -5.28 -13.59
CA VAL A 307 -3.94 -5.37 -12.81
C VAL A 307 -4.78 -4.13 -13.02
N TRP A 308 -4.19 -2.96 -12.71
CA TRP A 308 -4.86 -1.67 -12.80
C TRP A 308 -3.83 -0.54 -12.77
N GLY A 309 -3.98 0.44 -13.67
CA GLY A 309 -3.09 1.60 -13.75
C GLY A 309 -2.49 1.81 -15.15
N VAL A 310 -1.66 2.82 -15.34
CA VAL A 310 -1.26 3.86 -14.36
C VAL A 310 -2.42 4.80 -14.06
N GLY A 311 -2.61 5.17 -12.79
CA GLY A 311 -3.62 6.15 -12.38
C GLY A 311 -3.19 6.97 -11.16
N ARG A 312 -4.13 7.75 -10.61
CA ARG A 312 -3.97 8.49 -9.36
C ARG A 312 -5.14 8.24 -8.43
N HIS A 313 -4.84 7.86 -7.19
CA HIS A 313 -5.83 7.66 -6.15
C HIS A 313 -6.44 8.97 -5.65
N ILE A 314 -7.69 8.88 -5.18
CA ILE A 314 -8.30 9.97 -4.42
C ILE A 314 -7.70 10.03 -3.02
N LEU A 315 -7.64 8.89 -2.33
CA LEU A 315 -7.08 8.80 -0.99
C LEU A 315 -5.55 8.79 -1.03
N GLY A 316 -4.93 9.66 -0.23
CA GLY A 316 -3.48 9.85 -0.19
C GLY A 316 -2.84 10.37 -1.48
N SER A 317 -3.64 10.75 -2.48
CA SER A 317 -3.23 11.32 -3.77
C SER A 317 -2.19 10.53 -4.58
N GLN A 318 -1.83 9.31 -4.15
CA GLN A 318 -0.70 8.57 -4.72
C GLN A 318 -0.98 8.15 -6.17
N LEU A 319 0.06 8.22 -7.00
CA LEU A 319 0.08 7.51 -8.27
C LEU A 319 0.13 6.01 -8.00
N PHE A 320 -0.54 5.22 -8.83
CA PHE A 320 -0.57 3.76 -8.68
C PHE A 320 -0.32 3.05 -10.01
N ASP A 321 0.30 1.87 -9.95
CA ASP A 321 0.46 0.93 -11.05
C ASP A 321 0.56 -0.50 -10.51
N TYR A 322 -0.53 -1.25 -10.62
CA TYR A 322 -0.68 -2.60 -10.06
C TYR A 322 -0.37 -3.69 -11.09
N TRP A 323 0.34 -4.72 -10.64
CA TRP A 323 0.76 -5.88 -11.42
C TRP A 323 0.53 -7.17 -10.63
N TRP A 324 0.35 -8.28 -11.35
CA TRP A 324 0.49 -9.59 -10.73
C TRP A 324 1.95 -10.03 -10.79
N ASP A 325 2.46 -10.54 -9.67
CA ASP A 325 3.71 -11.30 -9.71
C ASP A 325 3.50 -12.68 -10.34
N THR A 326 4.59 -13.41 -10.51
CA THR A 326 4.63 -14.74 -11.15
C THR A 326 3.84 -15.82 -10.42
N THR A 327 3.40 -15.54 -9.18
CA THR A 327 2.58 -16.44 -8.37
C THR A 327 1.19 -15.91 -8.09
N GLY A 328 0.86 -14.71 -8.58
CA GLY A 328 -0.42 -14.07 -8.34
C GLY A 328 -0.55 -13.43 -6.96
N PHE A 329 0.54 -12.94 -6.35
CA PHE A 329 0.40 -11.82 -5.41
C PHE A 329 0.34 -10.52 -6.19
N MET A 330 -0.55 -9.62 -5.79
CA MET A 330 -0.62 -8.29 -6.37
C MET A 330 0.49 -7.41 -5.79
N ILE A 331 1.16 -6.66 -6.65
CA ILE A 331 2.22 -5.75 -6.28
C ILE A 331 2.00 -4.40 -6.97
N GLU A 332 2.35 -3.31 -6.29
CA GLU A 332 2.10 -1.96 -6.75
C GLU A 332 3.39 -1.14 -6.78
N HIS A 333 3.57 -0.35 -7.85
CA HIS A 333 4.41 0.85 -7.80
C HIS A 333 3.57 2.06 -7.43
N TYR A 334 4.03 2.84 -6.45
CA TYR A 334 3.41 4.12 -6.12
C TYR A 334 4.44 5.26 -6.11
N ALA A 335 3.95 6.49 -6.28
CA ALA A 335 4.73 7.71 -6.14
C ALA A 335 3.81 8.88 -5.74
N ASP A 336 4.38 9.99 -5.29
CA ASP A 336 3.64 11.25 -5.08
C ASP A 336 2.45 11.12 -4.11
N GLY A 337 2.68 10.47 -2.97
CA GLY A 337 1.69 10.28 -1.91
C GLY A 337 1.72 11.39 -0.84
N ASP A 338 0.56 11.67 -0.25
CA ASP A 338 0.41 12.64 0.84
C ASP A 338 1.04 12.12 2.15
N LEU A 339 1.47 13.07 3.00
CA LEU A 339 2.00 12.77 4.32
C LEU A 339 1.05 13.25 5.42
N VAL A 340 0.92 12.45 6.48
CA VAL A 340 -0.01 12.66 7.59
C VAL A 340 0.68 12.47 8.95
N ASN A 341 0.10 13.05 10.00
CA ASN A 341 0.58 12.95 11.38
C ASN A 341 -0.58 13.02 12.39
N GLU A 342 -0.29 13.19 13.68
CA GLU A 342 -1.32 13.24 14.73
C GLU A 342 -2.34 14.37 14.63
N ASP A 343 -2.02 15.45 13.90
CA ASP A 343 -2.89 16.60 13.66
C ASP A 343 -3.74 16.45 12.39
N THR A 344 -3.62 15.31 11.70
CA THR A 344 -4.47 14.98 10.56
C THR A 344 -5.82 14.44 11.06
N GLU A 345 -6.92 15.00 10.55
CA GLU A 345 -8.26 14.50 10.90
C GLU A 345 -8.49 13.12 10.27
N VAL A 346 -9.31 12.30 10.93
CA VAL A 346 -9.79 11.04 10.37
C VAL A 346 -10.94 11.34 9.42
N GLY A 347 -10.86 10.88 8.16
CA GLY A 347 -11.88 11.04 7.13
C GLY A 347 -12.85 9.85 7.03
N TRP A 348 -14.08 10.10 6.58
CA TRP A 348 -15.03 9.04 6.17
C TRP A 348 -15.56 9.30 4.76
N GLY A 349 -15.19 8.42 3.82
CA GLY A 349 -15.71 8.39 2.45
C GLY A 349 -16.73 7.27 2.24
N GLU A 350 -17.64 7.43 1.28
CA GLU A 350 -18.47 6.33 0.81
C GLU A 350 -17.62 5.39 -0.06
N ALA A 351 -17.74 4.09 0.16
CA ALA A 351 -17.05 3.08 -0.64
C ALA A 351 -17.69 2.97 -2.03
N GLY A 352 -16.87 2.98 -3.08
CA GLY A 352 -17.30 2.68 -4.45
C GLY A 352 -16.16 2.83 -5.46
N ASP A 353 -16.34 2.34 -6.68
CA ASP A 353 -15.29 2.40 -7.71
C ASP A 353 -14.89 3.86 -8.01
N GLU A 354 -15.86 4.77 -8.01
CA GLU A 354 -15.65 6.22 -8.17
C GLU A 354 -14.86 6.86 -7.02
N SER A 355 -14.77 6.20 -5.85
CA SER A 355 -14.01 6.70 -4.71
C SER A 355 -12.53 6.31 -4.76
N LEU A 356 -12.11 5.50 -5.73
CA LEU A 356 -10.75 4.94 -5.75
C LEU A 356 -9.76 5.79 -6.55
N ALA A 357 -10.16 6.39 -7.68
CA ALA A 357 -9.24 7.11 -8.56
C ALA A 357 -9.76 8.46 -9.06
N VAL A 358 -8.87 9.46 -9.05
CA VAL A 358 -9.10 10.76 -9.70
C VAL A 358 -9.07 10.60 -11.22
N TRP A 359 -8.11 9.82 -11.71
CA TRP A 359 -7.98 9.46 -13.12
C TRP A 359 -7.18 8.16 -13.26
N GLY A 360 -7.40 7.46 -14.37
CA GLY A 360 -6.79 6.17 -14.67
C GLY A 360 -7.69 5.37 -15.61
N PRO A 361 -7.30 4.14 -15.97
CA PRO A 361 -8.24 3.20 -16.57
C PRO A 361 -9.38 2.88 -15.59
N GLU A 362 -10.52 2.43 -16.14
CA GLU A 362 -11.65 1.96 -15.35
C GLU A 362 -11.20 0.86 -14.37
N VAL A 363 -11.66 0.95 -13.12
CA VAL A 363 -11.35 -0.03 -12.08
C VAL A 363 -11.95 -1.38 -12.51
N PRO A 364 -11.18 -2.47 -12.60
CA PRO A 364 -11.78 -3.80 -12.75
C PRO A 364 -12.67 -4.10 -11.54
N GLY A 365 -13.93 -4.56 -11.68
CA GLY A 365 -14.84 -4.74 -10.53
C GLY A 365 -14.30 -5.62 -9.36
N TRP A 366 -14.14 -6.92 -9.57
CA TRP A 366 -12.87 -7.67 -9.52
C TRP A 366 -11.68 -7.18 -8.66
N PHE A 367 -11.22 -5.93 -8.75
CA PHE A 367 -9.97 -5.45 -8.16
C PHE A 367 -9.93 -5.60 -6.64
N LEU A 368 -10.98 -5.13 -5.96
CA LEU A 368 -11.06 -5.17 -4.49
C LEU A 368 -11.19 -6.59 -3.92
N GLU A 369 -11.47 -7.59 -4.78
CA GLU A 369 -11.39 -9.00 -4.40
C GLU A 369 -9.95 -9.47 -4.19
N GLY A 370 -8.94 -8.75 -4.68
CA GLY A 370 -7.53 -9.01 -4.39
C GLY A 370 -6.98 -10.33 -4.93
N VAL A 371 -7.72 -11.03 -5.80
CA VAL A 371 -7.30 -12.29 -6.42
C VAL A 371 -7.45 -12.27 -7.93
N ARG A 372 -6.67 -13.13 -8.61
CA ARG A 372 -6.77 -13.30 -10.06
C ARG A 372 -8.18 -13.76 -10.42
N PRO A 373 -8.78 -13.26 -11.52
CA PRO A 373 -10.12 -13.66 -11.95
C PRO A 373 -10.31 -15.19 -12.07
N GLU A 374 -9.29 -15.89 -12.54
CA GLU A 374 -9.25 -17.34 -12.68
C GLU A 374 -9.18 -18.11 -11.35
N GLU A 375 -8.76 -17.47 -10.26
CA GLU A 375 -8.65 -18.09 -8.92
C GLU A 375 -9.94 -17.92 -8.09
N ARG A 376 -10.91 -17.14 -8.57
CA ARG A 376 -12.15 -16.81 -7.84
C ARG A 376 -13.05 -18.00 -7.50
N SER A 377 -13.03 -19.06 -8.30
CA SER A 377 -13.85 -20.25 -8.04
C SER A 377 -13.34 -21.12 -6.89
N VAL A 378 -12.17 -20.79 -6.34
CA VAL A 378 -11.48 -21.57 -5.30
C VAL A 378 -11.59 -20.88 -3.92
N LEU A 379 -12.14 -19.66 -3.87
CA LEU A 379 -12.48 -18.92 -2.66
C LEU A 379 -13.96 -19.12 -2.31
#